data_AF-A0A7S1RTI4-F1
#
_entry.id   AF-A0A7S1RTI4-F1
#
_cell.length_a   1.000
_cell.length_b   1.000
_cell.length_c   1.000
_cell.angle_alpha   90.00
_cell.angle_beta   90.00
_cell.angle_gamma   90.00
#
_symmetry.space_group_name_H-M   'P 1'
#
loop_
_entity.id
_entity.type
_entity.pdbx_description
1 polymer ?
#
loop_
_entity_poly.entity_id
_entity_poly.type
_entity_poly.pdbx_seq_one_letter_code
_entity_poly.pdbx_strand_id
1 'polypeptide(L)'
;GLLVRPGTGASHYDLVHVESAVSAMRYVNFSFSTANPFGGGLGYFSVLSPEEMIKIASAPTSGVKCEPPPGWCNTSALMYSEQDCDGDGILDPHCTNGRRMSGFISSAAGCTNSWPSGGCQGACKRPMSW
;
A
#
# COMPACT_ATOMS: atom_id res chain seq x y z
N GLY A 1 10.95 -32.01 -0.05
CA GLY A 1 11.16 -31.83 1.40
C GLY A 1 12.04 -30.62 1.61
N LEU A 2 11.71 -29.75 2.56
CA LEU A 2 12.51 -28.56 2.88
C LEU A 2 13.72 -28.99 3.71
N LEU A 3 14.93 -28.85 3.15
CA LEU A 3 16.19 -29.11 3.86
C LEU A 3 16.66 -27.80 4.49
N VAL A 4 16.48 -27.66 5.80
CA VAL A 4 17.05 -26.55 6.58
C VAL A 4 18.37 -27.01 7.19
N ARG A 5 19.48 -26.35 6.87
CA ARG A 5 20.80 -26.60 7.46
C ARG A 5 21.11 -25.49 8.48
N PRO A 6 21.33 -25.81 9.76
CA PRO A 6 21.74 -24.80 10.74
C PRO A 6 23.19 -24.37 10.51
N GLY A 7 23.46 -23.06 10.50
CA GLY A 7 24.80 -22.50 10.40
C GLY A 7 25.35 -22.21 11.80
N THR A 8 26.47 -22.83 12.18
CA THR A 8 27.15 -22.55 13.46
C THR A 8 28.03 -21.31 13.32
N GLY A 9 27.48 -20.11 13.54
CA GLY A 9 28.21 -18.84 13.54
C GLY A 9 27.71 -17.87 14.62
N ALA A 10 28.64 -17.22 15.32
CA ALA A 10 28.44 -16.46 16.56
C ALA A 10 27.73 -15.08 16.43
N SER A 11 26.72 -14.97 15.58
CA SER A 11 25.78 -13.85 15.54
C SER A 11 24.46 -14.41 15.03
N HIS A 12 23.50 -14.59 15.93
CA HIS A 12 22.31 -15.44 15.78
C HIS A 12 21.28 -14.91 14.75
N TYR A 13 21.66 -14.83 13.48
CA TYR A 13 20.71 -14.83 12.38
C TYR A 13 21.01 -16.04 11.50
N ASP A 14 20.07 -16.97 11.45
CA ASP A 14 20.10 -18.08 10.49
C ASP A 14 19.45 -17.60 9.20
N LEU A 15 20.23 -17.53 8.13
CA LEU A 15 19.70 -17.29 6.78
C LEU A 15 18.98 -18.57 6.31
N VAL A 16 17.66 -18.50 6.23
CA VAL A 16 16.84 -19.59 5.69
C VAL A 16 16.66 -19.36 4.19
N HIS A 17 17.39 -20.11 3.36
CA HIS A 17 17.19 -20.12 1.92
C HIS A 17 16.04 -21.07 1.57
N VAL A 18 15.04 -20.56 0.84
CA VAL A 18 13.80 -21.28 0.55
C VAL A 18 13.65 -21.35 -0.96
N GLU A 19 13.90 -22.52 -1.53
CA GLU A 19 13.70 -22.76 -2.95
C GLU A 19 12.31 -23.33 -3.19
N SER A 20 11.60 -22.77 -4.17
CA SER A 20 10.28 -23.24 -4.53
C SER A 20 10.36 -24.67 -5.08
N ALA A 21 9.79 -25.63 -4.36
CA ALA A 21 9.74 -27.02 -4.80
C ALA A 21 8.70 -27.25 -5.93
N VAL A 22 7.78 -26.31 -6.14
CA VAL A 22 6.70 -26.42 -7.14
C VAL A 22 6.30 -25.05 -7.69
N SER A 23 6.09 -24.95 -9.00
CA SER A 23 5.69 -23.70 -9.69
C SER A 23 4.34 -23.11 -9.23
N ALA A 24 3.54 -23.86 -8.47
CA ALA A 24 2.24 -23.44 -7.94
C ALA A 24 2.30 -22.92 -6.48
N MET A 25 3.47 -22.87 -5.85
CA MET A 25 3.63 -22.41 -4.47
C MET A 25 3.36 -20.90 -4.39
N ARG A 26 2.33 -20.50 -3.62
CA ARG A 26 1.91 -19.09 -3.47
C ARG A 26 2.52 -18.40 -2.26
N TYR A 27 2.73 -19.13 -1.16
CA TYR A 27 3.34 -18.62 0.05
C TYR A 27 3.99 -19.73 0.86
N VAL A 28 4.86 -19.34 1.80
CA VAL A 28 5.46 -20.22 2.80
C VAL A 28 5.25 -19.61 4.18
N ASN A 29 4.75 -20.39 5.12
CA ASN A 29 4.58 -19.99 6.51
C ASN A 29 5.80 -20.38 7.33
N PHE A 30 6.30 -19.44 8.12
CA PHE A 30 7.37 -19.64 9.08
C PHE A 30 6.81 -19.41 10.47
N SER A 31 7.04 -20.36 11.35
CA SER A 31 6.80 -20.22 12.78
C SER A 31 8.12 -20.38 13.52
N PHE A 32 8.42 -19.47 14.43
CA PHE A 32 9.57 -19.59 15.30
C PHE A 32 9.14 -19.50 16.76
N SER A 33 9.83 -20.25 17.61
CA SER A 33 9.66 -20.19 19.05
C SER A 33 10.99 -19.79 19.65
N THR A 34 11.02 -18.67 20.38
CA THR A 34 12.20 -18.28 21.14
C THR A 34 12.06 -18.86 22.53
N ALA A 35 12.97 -19.71 22.98
CA ALA A 35 13.05 -20.10 24.38
C ALA A 35 14.07 -19.21 25.09
N ASN A 36 13.62 -18.42 26.07
CA ASN A 36 14.49 -17.64 26.93
C ASN A 36 14.08 -17.85 28.40
N PRO A 37 15.00 -17.66 29.38
CA PRO A 37 14.73 -17.97 30.79
C PRO A 37 13.65 -17.09 31.45
N PHE A 38 13.16 -16.04 30.79
CA PHE A 38 12.12 -15.13 31.28
C PHE A 38 10.73 -15.39 30.69
N GLY A 39 10.59 -16.44 29.86
CA GLY A 39 9.36 -16.75 29.13
C GLY A 39 9.58 -16.58 27.63
N GLY A 40 9.45 -17.68 26.90
CA GLY A 40 9.58 -17.70 25.45
C GLY A 40 8.43 -17.00 24.71
N GLY A 41 8.67 -16.64 23.46
CA GLY A 41 7.69 -16.02 22.55
C GLY A 41 7.50 -16.86 21.29
N LEU A 42 6.27 -16.92 20.80
CA LEU A 42 5.94 -17.51 19.50
C LEU A 42 5.81 -16.38 18.48
N GLY A 43 6.49 -16.53 17.35
CA GLY A 43 6.35 -15.66 16.20
C GLY A 43 5.93 -16.43 14.97
N TYR A 44 5.20 -15.77 14.08
CA TYR A 44 4.80 -16.31 12.79
C TYR A 44 4.92 -15.23 11.72
N PHE A 45 5.34 -15.61 10.52
CA PHE A 45 5.28 -14.74 9.35
C PHE A 45 5.09 -15.57 8.08
N SER A 46 4.51 -14.95 7.06
CA SER A 46 4.30 -15.56 5.75
C SER A 46 5.15 -14.84 4.71
N VAL A 47 5.83 -15.60 3.85
CA VAL A 47 6.54 -15.07 2.68
C VAL A 47 5.76 -15.47 1.44
N LEU A 48 5.38 -14.49 0.62
CA LEU A 48 4.67 -14.71 -0.63
C LEU A 48 5.65 -14.99 -1.76
N SER A 49 5.21 -15.68 -2.82
CA SER A 49 6.00 -15.82 -4.04
C SER A 49 6.18 -14.46 -4.73
N PRO A 50 7.28 -14.24 -5.49
CA PRO A 50 7.50 -12.97 -6.21
C PRO A 50 6.32 -12.58 -7.12
N GLU A 51 5.67 -13.57 -7.73
CA GLU A 51 4.48 -13.39 -8.57
C GLU A 51 3.28 -12.83 -7.77
N GLU A 52 3.05 -13.33 -6.55
CA GLU A 52 1.98 -12.82 -5.69
C GLU A 52 2.37 -11.48 -5.07
N MET A 53 3.66 -11.26 -4.76
CA MET A 53 4.18 -9.96 -4.32
C MET A 53 3.98 -8.90 -5.41
N ILE A 54 4.23 -9.22 -6.67
CA ILE A 54 3.98 -8.31 -7.80
C ILE A 54 2.48 -8.00 -7.91
N LYS A 55 1.59 -8.99 -7.75
CA LYS A 55 0.13 -8.76 -7.80
C LYS A 55 -0.35 -7.83 -6.69
N ILE A 56 0.20 -7.94 -5.47
CA ILE A 56 -0.17 -7.11 -4.33
C ILE A 56 0.51 -5.74 -4.38
N ALA A 57 1.74 -5.65 -4.89
CA ALA A 57 2.42 -4.38 -5.13
C ALA A 57 1.82 -3.62 -6.34
N SER A 58 1.17 -4.33 -7.26
CA SER A 58 0.40 -3.77 -8.37
C SER A 58 -1.07 -3.56 -8.07
N ALA A 59 -1.56 -4.12 -6.95
CA ALA A 59 -2.83 -3.71 -6.42
C ALA A 59 -2.63 -2.28 -5.91
N PRO A 60 -3.62 -1.38 -6.07
CA PRO A 60 -3.54 -0.11 -5.40
C PRO A 60 -3.30 -0.41 -3.92
N THR A 61 -2.18 0.07 -3.39
CA THR A 61 -2.02 0.21 -1.95
C THR A 61 -3.32 0.80 -1.48
N SER A 62 -3.99 0.16 -0.52
CA SER A 62 -5.18 0.72 0.11
C SER A 62 -4.79 2.07 0.72
N GLY A 63 -4.75 3.11 -0.11
CA GLY A 63 -4.49 4.47 0.26
C GLY A 63 -5.53 4.83 1.29
N VAL A 64 -5.07 5.52 2.31
CA VAL A 64 -5.96 6.03 3.32
C VAL A 64 -6.63 7.24 2.70
N LYS A 65 -7.96 7.28 2.73
CA LYS A 65 -8.71 8.47 2.32
C LYS A 65 -8.19 9.64 3.14
N CYS A 66 -7.66 10.66 2.46
CA CYS A 66 -7.10 11.82 3.11
C CYS A 66 -8.21 12.78 3.54
N GLU A 67 -8.07 13.33 4.73
CA GLU A 67 -8.98 14.37 5.21
C GLU A 67 -8.44 15.74 4.80
N PRO A 68 -9.28 16.61 4.20
CA PRO A 68 -8.86 17.95 3.86
C PRO A 68 -8.58 18.77 5.13
N PRO A 69 -7.53 19.61 5.13
CA PRO A 69 -7.24 20.46 6.28
C PRO A 69 -8.38 21.46 6.53
N PRO A 70 -8.57 21.92 7.79
CA PRO A 70 -9.63 22.87 8.11
C PRO A 70 -9.55 24.14 7.25
N GLY A 71 -10.68 24.53 6.65
CA GLY A 71 -10.76 25.70 5.76
C GLY A 71 -10.34 25.44 4.31
N TRP A 72 -9.88 24.24 3.97
CA TRP A 72 -9.61 23.84 2.59
C TRP A 72 -10.93 23.74 1.81
N CYS A 73 -10.98 24.40 0.65
CA CYS A 73 -12.19 24.50 -0.18
C CYS A 73 -13.44 25.13 0.49
N ASN A 74 -13.26 26.07 1.42
CA ASN A 74 -14.36 26.62 2.24
C ASN A 74 -14.84 28.03 1.82
N THR A 75 -14.61 28.46 0.57
CA THR A 75 -15.11 29.76 0.08
C THR A 75 -16.23 29.54 -0.93
N SER A 76 -17.23 30.45 -0.95
CA SER A 76 -18.42 30.35 -1.80
C SER A 76 -18.16 30.31 -3.32
N ALA A 77 -16.94 30.66 -3.76
CA ALA A 77 -16.51 30.57 -5.16
C ALA A 77 -15.81 29.23 -5.50
N LEU A 78 -15.63 28.34 -4.53
CA LEU A 78 -14.98 27.04 -4.68
C LEU A 78 -16.02 25.92 -4.59
N MET A 79 -15.80 24.89 -5.40
CA MET A 79 -16.61 23.69 -5.47
C MET A 79 -15.77 22.52 -4.95
N TYR A 80 -16.28 21.83 -3.93
CA TYR A 80 -15.71 20.61 -3.39
C TYR A 80 -16.36 19.39 -4.04
N SER A 81 -15.56 18.38 -4.37
CA SER A 81 -16.00 17.09 -4.88
C SER A 81 -15.06 15.99 -4.40
N GLU A 82 -15.55 14.76 -4.30
CA GLU A 82 -14.68 13.59 -4.04
C GLU A 82 -14.57 12.78 -5.33
N GLN A 83 -13.36 12.71 -5.89
CA GLN A 83 -13.10 11.93 -7.10
C GLN A 83 -11.67 11.41 -7.06
N ASP A 84 -11.46 10.22 -7.62
CA ASP A 84 -10.13 9.67 -7.80
C ASP A 84 -9.39 10.50 -8.86
N CYS A 85 -8.39 11.28 -8.44
CA CYS A 85 -7.62 12.18 -9.31
C CYS A 85 -6.30 11.56 -9.78
N ASP A 86 -5.75 10.61 -9.03
CA ASP A 86 -4.43 9.99 -9.25
C ASP A 86 -4.50 8.53 -9.76
N GLY A 87 -5.70 7.96 -9.85
CA GLY A 87 -6.01 6.67 -10.46
C GLY A 87 -5.77 5.48 -9.55
N ASP A 88 -5.71 5.69 -8.23
CA ASP A 88 -5.48 4.63 -7.25
C ASP A 88 -6.77 3.91 -6.80
N GLY A 89 -7.92 4.35 -7.29
CA GLY A 89 -9.22 3.79 -6.96
C GLY A 89 -9.81 4.28 -5.64
N ILE A 90 -9.17 5.23 -4.96
CA ILE A 90 -9.66 5.90 -3.75
C ILE A 90 -10.08 7.32 -4.10
N LEU A 91 -11.17 7.77 -3.47
CA LEU A 91 -11.70 9.10 -3.74
C LEU A 91 -10.85 10.16 -3.03
N ASP A 92 -10.23 11.03 -3.82
CA ASP A 92 -9.48 12.17 -3.32
C ASP A 92 -10.41 13.38 -3.06
N PRO A 93 -10.19 14.12 -1.96
CA PRO A 93 -10.76 15.46 -1.81
C PRO A 93 -10.27 16.34 -2.96
N HIS A 94 -11.19 16.83 -3.79
CA HIS A 94 -10.93 17.70 -4.92
C HIS A 94 -11.64 19.04 -4.73
N CYS A 95 -10.95 20.12 -5.07
CA CYS A 95 -11.42 21.48 -5.02
C CYS A 95 -11.18 22.17 -6.35
N THR A 96 -12.16 22.93 -6.83
CA THR A 96 -12.03 23.71 -8.08
C THR A 96 -12.83 25.00 -8.00
N ASN A 97 -12.40 26.04 -8.72
CA ASN A 97 -13.20 27.25 -8.92
C ASN A 97 -13.97 27.25 -10.26
N GLY A 98 -14.03 26.11 -10.96
CA GLY A 98 -14.67 25.98 -12.27
C GLY A 98 -14.00 26.80 -13.39
N ARG A 99 -12.80 27.35 -13.14
CA ARG A 99 -12.05 28.19 -14.07
C ARG A 99 -10.62 27.71 -14.24
N ARG A 100 -9.68 28.33 -13.51
CA ARG A 100 -8.23 28.16 -13.67
C ARG A 100 -7.55 27.59 -12.43
N MET A 101 -8.27 27.46 -11.32
CA MET A 101 -7.73 26.95 -10.06
C MET A 101 -8.44 25.65 -9.75
N SER A 102 -7.64 24.59 -9.66
CA SER A 102 -8.05 23.26 -9.24
C SER A 102 -6.97 22.66 -8.37
N GLY A 103 -7.32 21.62 -7.63
CA GLY A 103 -6.37 20.91 -6.78
C GLY A 103 -7.08 19.82 -6.02
N PHE A 104 -6.32 18.80 -5.69
CA PHE A 104 -6.79 17.65 -4.93
C PHE A 104 -5.75 17.23 -3.89
N ILE A 105 -6.19 16.43 -2.94
CA ILE A 105 -5.34 15.82 -1.92
C ILE A 105 -5.19 14.35 -2.27
N SER A 106 -4.02 13.99 -2.80
CA SER A 106 -3.73 12.65 -3.31
C SER A 106 -3.67 11.63 -2.18
N SER A 107 -4.51 10.60 -2.25
CA SER A 107 -4.49 9.44 -1.36
C SER A 107 -3.33 8.48 -1.68
N ALA A 108 -2.81 8.48 -2.91
CA ALA A 108 -1.63 7.70 -3.30
C ALA A 108 -0.30 8.35 -2.88
N ALA A 109 -0.22 9.68 -2.87
CA ALA A 109 1.01 10.45 -2.60
C ALA A 109 1.10 10.97 -1.16
N GLY A 110 0.58 10.21 -0.19
CA GLY A 110 0.68 10.53 1.24
C GLY A 110 -0.05 11.82 1.65
N CYS A 111 -1.26 12.04 1.12
CA CYS A 111 -2.07 13.23 1.38
C CYS A 111 -1.43 14.55 0.92
N THR A 112 -0.72 14.50 -0.21
CA THR A 112 -0.13 15.71 -0.81
C THR A 112 -1.22 16.62 -1.37
N ASN A 113 -1.25 17.87 -0.92
CA ASN A 113 -2.17 18.91 -1.38
C ASN A 113 -1.62 19.65 -2.60
N SER A 114 -2.34 19.59 -3.72
CA SER A 114 -1.95 20.24 -4.99
C SER A 114 -2.66 21.58 -5.26
N TRP A 115 -3.54 22.04 -4.39
CA TRP A 115 -4.25 23.32 -4.53
C TRP A 115 -3.29 24.54 -4.47
N PRO A 116 -3.46 25.59 -5.29
CA PRO A 116 -4.53 25.86 -6.27
C PRO A 116 -4.17 25.61 -7.74
N SER A 117 -2.97 25.09 -8.02
CA SER A 117 -2.45 24.87 -9.37
C SER A 117 -2.43 23.39 -9.77
N GLY A 118 -3.09 22.53 -9.00
CA GLY A 118 -3.22 21.11 -9.26
C GLY A 118 -4.25 20.84 -10.35
N GLY A 119 -4.10 19.74 -11.08
CA GLY A 119 -5.08 19.29 -12.06
C GLY A 119 -5.60 17.93 -11.63
N CYS A 120 -6.92 17.77 -11.53
CA CYS A 120 -7.53 16.46 -11.38
C CYS A 120 -7.74 15.86 -12.77
N GLN A 121 -6.85 14.94 -13.17
CA GLN A 121 -6.92 14.28 -14.48
C GLN A 121 -7.77 13.00 -14.44
N GLY A 122 -8.16 12.56 -13.25
CA GLY A 122 -9.02 11.41 -13.03
C GLY A 122 -10.48 11.70 -13.33
N ALA A 123 -10.80 11.81 -14.62
CA ALA A 123 -12.13 11.49 -15.13
C ALA A 123 -11.98 10.27 -16.06
N CYS A 124 -12.51 9.15 -15.60
CA CYS A 124 -12.62 7.86 -16.31
C CYS A 124 -11.32 7.07 -16.52
N LYS A 125 -11.01 6.15 -15.59
CA LYS A 125 -10.35 4.89 -15.95
C LYS A 125 -11.24 3.70 -15.59
N ARG A 126 -11.83 3.19 -16.68
CA ARG A 126 -12.34 1.84 -16.97
C ARG A 126 -12.63 0.91 -15.78
N PRO A 127 -13.89 0.45 -15.59
CA PRO A 127 -14.22 -0.53 -14.56
C PRO A 127 -13.43 -1.84 -14.77
N MET A 128 -12.96 -2.43 -13.66
CA MET A 128 -12.16 -3.67 -13.64
C MET A 128 -12.97 -4.95 -13.98
N SER A 129 -14.20 -4.82 -14.51
CA SER A 129 -15.14 -5.95 -14.63
C SER A 129 -16.26 -5.77 -15.68
N TRP A 130 -15.93 -5.40 -16.93
CA TRP A 130 -16.80 -5.58 -18.11
C TRP A 130 -16.03 -6.19 -19.27
#